data_AF-A0AAE2YR11-F1
#
_entry.id   AF-A0AAE2YR11-F1
#
_cell.length_a   1.000
_cell.length_b   1.000
_cell.length_c   1.000
_cell.angle_alpha   90.00
_cell.angle_beta   90.00
_cell.angle_gamma   90.00
#
_symmetry.space_group_name_H-M   'P 1'
#
loop_
_entity.id
_entity.type
_entity.pdbx_description
1 polymer ?
#
loop_
_entity_poly.entity_id
_entity_poly.type
_entity_poly.pdbx_seq_one_letter_code
_entity_poly.pdbx_strand_id
1 'polypeptide(L)'
;MWIFFSLIIAALAVIFAVQNNALSAVRFFTWEFQQSIGVIVLIAFVAGALASTIFYLPTHLRNRWRIRKHVRQIGELETKLLGEQNHRLTLEQELHKTSGSEQRESEDCPPQNL
;
A
#
# COMPACT_ATOMS: atom_id res chain seq x y z
N MET A 1 -10.69 -17.87 -1.96
CA MET A 1 -10.71 -19.35 -1.93
C MET A 1 -9.33 -19.93 -1.60
N TRP A 2 -8.71 -19.52 -0.50
CA TRP A 2 -7.41 -20.06 -0.08
C TRP A 2 -7.56 -21.08 1.07
N ILE A 3 -8.63 -20.93 1.88
CA ILE A 3 -8.97 -21.82 2.99
C ILE A 3 -9.15 -23.28 2.55
N PHE A 4 -9.82 -23.52 1.41
CA PHE A 4 -10.06 -24.88 0.92
C PHE A 4 -8.75 -25.59 0.54
N PHE A 5 -7.85 -24.90 -0.17
CA PHE A 5 -6.54 -25.44 -0.50
C PHE A 5 -5.69 -25.71 0.74
N SER A 6 -5.66 -24.80 1.71
CA SER A 6 -4.92 -25.02 2.95
C SER A 6 -5.46 -26.20 3.76
N LEU A 7 -6.78 -26.41 3.76
CA LEU A 7 -7.41 -27.53 4.45
C LEU A 7 -7.02 -28.87 3.83
N ILE A 8 -7.02 -28.95 2.49
CA ILE A 8 -6.59 -30.15 1.76
C ILE A 8 -5.11 -30.45 2.06
N ILE A 9 -4.24 -29.44 2.00
CA ILE A 9 -2.80 -29.61 2.29
C ILE A 9 -2.59 -30.07 3.74
N ALA A 10 -3.31 -29.47 4.70
CA ALA A 10 -3.23 -29.87 6.10
C ALA A 10 -3.68 -31.33 6.30
N ALA A 11 -4.79 -31.74 5.67
CA ALA A 11 -5.26 -33.12 5.71
C ALA A 11 -4.23 -34.09 5.13
N LEU A 12 -3.63 -33.77 3.98
CA LEU A 12 -2.56 -34.58 3.38
C LEU A 12 -1.33 -34.70 4.28
N ALA A 13 -0.93 -33.61 4.95
CA ALA A 13 0.19 -33.63 5.89
C ALA A 13 -0.09 -34.54 7.10
N VAL A 14 -1.31 -34.50 7.64
CA VAL A 14 -1.72 -35.39 8.75
C VAL A 14 -1.76 -36.85 8.30
N ILE A 15 -2.35 -37.12 7.14
CA ILE A 15 -2.39 -38.48 6.56
C ILE A 15 -0.97 -39.00 6.34
N PHE A 16 -0.09 -38.18 5.76
CA PHE A 16 1.31 -38.50 5.57
C PHE A 16 1.99 -38.84 6.90
N ALA A 17 1.75 -38.06 7.95
CA ALA A 17 2.35 -38.28 9.25
C ALA A 17 1.87 -39.58 9.93
N VAL A 18 0.57 -39.88 9.82
CA VAL A 18 -0.02 -41.10 10.39
C VAL A 18 0.42 -42.34 9.63
N GLN A 19 0.43 -42.31 8.29
CA GLN A 19 0.83 -43.45 7.47
C GLN A 19 2.34 -43.71 7.52
N ASN A 20 3.17 -42.67 7.62
CA ASN A 20 4.62 -42.78 7.68
C ASN A 20 5.13 -42.63 9.14
N ASN A 21 4.46 -43.30 10.08
CA ASN A 21 4.82 -43.27 11.50
C ASN A 21 5.91 -44.30 11.87
N ALA A 22 6.61 -44.86 10.88
CA ALA A 22 7.75 -45.74 11.13
C ALA A 22 8.88 -44.95 11.81
N LEU A 23 9.35 -45.45 12.95
CA LEU A 23 10.48 -44.90 13.68
C LEU A 23 11.73 -44.96 12.79
N SER A 24 12.29 -43.80 12.49
CA SER A 24 13.50 -43.68 11.68
C SER A 24 14.54 -42.88 12.45
N ALA A 25 15.79 -43.34 12.44
CA ALA A 25 16.89 -42.58 13.01
C ALA A 25 17.23 -41.41 12.06
N VAL A 26 16.94 -40.19 12.48
CA VAL A 26 17.29 -38.98 11.73
C VAL A 26 18.51 -38.34 12.37
N ARG A 27 19.61 -38.27 11.61
CA ARG A 27 20.86 -37.64 12.05
C ARG A 27 20.91 -36.20 11.55
N PHE A 28 20.73 -35.26 12.46
CA PHE A 28 20.92 -33.83 12.22
C PHE A 28 22.29 -33.40 12.74
N PHE A 29 23.27 -33.35 11.85
CA PHE A 29 24.66 -33.00 12.18
C PHE A 29 25.25 -33.93 13.26
N THR A 30 25.32 -33.50 14.53
CA THR A 30 25.78 -34.33 15.66
C THR A 30 24.65 -34.92 16.50
N TRP A 31 23.39 -34.59 16.21
CA TRP A 31 22.24 -35.07 16.95
C TRP A 31 21.54 -36.21 16.21
N GLU A 32 21.14 -37.23 16.95
CA GLU A 32 20.36 -38.34 16.42
C GLU A 32 19.02 -38.40 17.14
N PHE A 33 17.94 -38.30 16.37
CA PHE A 33 16.58 -38.38 16.88
C PHE A 33 15.91 -39.62 16.32
N GLN A 34 15.44 -40.51 17.20
CA GLN A 34 14.56 -41.61 16.83
C GLN A 34 13.13 -41.11 16.90
N GLN A 35 12.65 -40.55 15.79
CA GLN A 35 11.28 -40.06 15.63
C GLN A 35 10.75 -40.53 14.29
N SER A 36 9.44 -40.53 14.11
CA SER A 36 8.90 -40.77 12.78
C SER A 36 9.10 -39.54 11.89
N ILE A 37 9.37 -39.79 10.60
CA ILE A 37 9.51 -38.75 9.58
C ILE A 37 8.25 -37.88 9.53
N GLY A 38 7.09 -38.50 9.75
CA GLY A 38 5.81 -37.81 9.86
C GLY A 38 5.80 -36.66 10.85
N VAL A 39 6.28 -36.90 12.08
CA VAL A 39 6.32 -35.88 13.14
C VAL A 39 7.25 -34.73 12.74
N ILE A 40 8.41 -35.04 12.17
CA ILE A 40 9.39 -34.03 11.75
C ILE A 40 8.80 -33.14 10.64
N VAL A 41 8.15 -33.73 9.64
CA VAL A 41 7.49 -33.00 8.55
C VAL A 41 6.35 -32.14 9.07
N LEU A 42 5.56 -32.63 10.03
CA LEU A 42 4.47 -31.88 10.63
C LEU A 42 5.00 -30.66 11.40
N ILE A 43 6.06 -30.83 12.19
CA ILE A 43 6.73 -29.72 12.89
C ILE A 43 7.30 -28.72 11.88
N ALA A 44 7.97 -29.18 10.83
CA ALA A 44 8.54 -28.32 9.79
C ALA A 44 7.44 -27.54 9.05
N PHE A 45 6.29 -28.15 8.80
CA PHE A 45 5.14 -27.50 8.18
C PHE A 45 4.60 -26.37 9.05
N VAL A 46 4.38 -26.63 10.36
CA VAL A 46 3.93 -25.62 11.31
C VAL A 46 4.95 -24.49 11.43
N ALA A 47 6.23 -24.82 11.53
CA ALA A 47 7.31 -23.84 11.57
C ALA A 47 7.36 -22.98 10.30
N GLY A 48 7.20 -23.58 9.12
CA GLY A 48 7.11 -22.89 7.84
C GLY A 48 5.92 -21.93 7.77
N ALA A 49 4.75 -22.35 8.26
CA ALA A 49 3.56 -21.50 8.35
C ALA A 49 3.78 -20.29 9.28
N LEU A 50 4.36 -20.52 10.46
CA LEU A 50 4.71 -19.45 11.39
C LEU A 50 5.74 -18.49 10.79
N ALA A 51 6.81 -19.01 10.20
CA ALA A 51 7.83 -18.21 9.55
C ALA A 51 7.22 -17.36 8.42
N SER A 52 6.39 -17.94 7.56
CA SER A 52 5.72 -17.21 6.48
C SER A 52 4.86 -16.06 6.99
N THR A 53 4.17 -16.26 8.12
CA THR A 53 3.36 -15.22 8.76
C THR A 53 4.24 -14.06 9.25
N ILE A 54 5.37 -14.38 9.87
CA ILE A 54 6.35 -13.38 10.35
C ILE A 54 6.95 -12.60 9.19
N PHE A 55 7.32 -13.25 8.08
CA PHE A 55 7.86 -12.57 6.88
C PHE A 55 6.81 -11.71 6.15
N TYR A 56 5.53 -12.07 6.22
CA TYR A 56 4.47 -11.29 5.60
C TYR A 56 4.20 -9.96 6.34
N LEU A 57 4.42 -9.95 7.66
CA LEU A 57 4.16 -8.81 8.54
C LEU A 57 4.94 -7.51 8.18
N PRO A 58 6.27 -7.52 8.02
CA PRO A 58 7.03 -6.32 7.65
C PRO A 58 6.67 -5.83 6.23
N THR A 59 6.38 -6.77 5.32
CA THR A 59 5.97 -6.46 3.94
C THR A 59 4.66 -5.68 3.92
N HIS A 60 3.68 -6.13 4.69
CA HIS A 60 2.37 -5.48 4.77
C HIS A 60 2.44 -4.11 5.46
N LEU A 61 3.28 -3.98 6.48
CA LEU A 61 3.48 -2.72 7.20
C LEU A 61 4.17 -1.67 6.31
N ARG A 62 5.22 -2.06 5.57
CA ARG A 62 5.90 -1.21 4.60
C ARG A 62 4.96 -0.76 3.48
N ASN A 63 4.06 -1.63 3.03
CA ASN A 63 3.05 -1.28 2.03
C ASN A 63 2.07 -0.22 2.55
N ARG A 64 1.60 -0.35 3.80
CA ARG A 64 0.74 0.65 4.46
C ARG A 64 1.42 2.03 4.56
N TRP A 65 2.73 2.05 4.78
CA TRP A 65 3.49 3.31 4.87
C TRP A 65 3.66 3.97 3.50
N ARG A 66 3.93 3.17 2.45
CA ARG A 66 3.98 3.66 1.07
C ARG A 66 2.64 4.25 0.63
N ILE A 67 1.53 3.57 0.94
CA ILE A 67 0.18 4.09 0.63
C ILE A 67 -0.06 5.44 1.29
N ARG A 68 0.28 5.60 2.58
CA ARG A 68 0.16 6.89 3.27
C ARG A 68 1.00 8.00 2.64
N LYS A 69 2.20 7.67 2.17
CA LYS A 69 3.06 8.63 1.46
C LYS A 69 2.44 9.06 0.13
N HIS A 70 1.90 8.11 -0.64
CA HIS A 70 1.24 8.41 -1.91
C HIS A 70 -0.02 9.27 -1.72
N VAL A 71 -0.85 8.98 -0.70
CA VAL A 71 -2.03 9.79 -0.38
C VAL A 71 -1.65 11.23 -0.03
N ARG A 72 -0.57 11.44 0.75
CA ARG A 72 -0.07 12.80 1.05
C ARG A 72 0.40 13.53 -0.20
N GLN A 73 1.10 12.86 -1.11
CA GLN A 73 1.56 13.47 -2.35
C GLN A 73 0.40 13.88 -3.27
N ILE A 74 -0.65 13.07 -3.32
CA ILE A 74 -1.87 13.40 -4.08
C ILE A 74 -2.53 14.66 -3.49
N GLY A 75 -2.73 14.72 -2.18
CA GLY A 75 -3.33 15.88 -1.53
C GLY A 75 -2.50 17.16 -1.73
N GLU A 76 -1.18 17.07 -1.66
CA GLU A 76 -0.29 18.23 -1.91
C GLU A 76 -0.38 18.72 -3.36
N LEU A 77 -0.48 17.80 -4.32
CA LEU A 77 -0.68 18.13 -5.73
C LEU A 77 -2.04 18.81 -5.97
N GLU A 78 -3.11 18.27 -5.38
CA GLU A 78 -4.45 18.86 -5.47
C GLU A 78 -4.47 20.28 -4.87
N THR A 79 -3.79 20.48 -3.74
CA THR A 79 -3.71 21.80 -3.09
C THR A 79 -2.97 22.82 -3.96
N LYS A 80 -1.90 22.41 -4.66
CA LYS A 80 -1.16 23.28 -5.59
C LYS A 80 -2.00 23.67 -6.80
N LEU A 81 -2.72 22.71 -7.39
CA LEU A 81 -3.62 22.97 -8.52
C LEU A 81 -4.77 23.92 -8.15
N LEU A 82 -5.37 23.73 -6.96
CA LEU A 82 -6.40 24.63 -6.45
C LEU A 82 -5.87 26.03 -6.18
N GLY A 83 -4.65 26.16 -5.67
CA GLY A 83 -3.99 27.45 -5.45
C GLY A 83 -3.73 28.20 -6.76
N GLU A 84 -3.23 27.50 -7.78
CA GLU A 84 -2.97 28.10 -9.10
C GLU A 84 -4.27 28.53 -9.80
N GLN A 85 -5.33 27.72 -9.72
CA GLN A 85 -6.65 28.10 -10.25
C GLN A 85 -7.21 29.36 -9.56
N ASN A 86 -7.18 29.41 -8.23
CA ASN A 86 -7.66 30.59 -7.48
C ASN A 86 -6.85 31.84 -7.83
N HIS A 87 -5.54 31.72 -8.02
CA HIS A 87 -4.71 32.85 -8.42
C HIS A 87 -5.07 33.38 -9.80
N ARG A 88 -5.35 32.49 -10.77
CA ARG A 88 -5.80 32.91 -12.11
C ARG A 88 -7.16 33.60 -12.08
N LEU A 89 -8.11 33.10 -11.28
CA LEU A 89 -9.40 33.76 -11.09
C LEU A 89 -9.26 35.15 -10.47
N THR A 90 -8.32 35.30 -9.52
CA THR A 90 -8.05 36.60 -8.87
C THR A 90 -7.46 37.60 -9.86
N LEU A 91 -6.50 37.16 -10.69
CA LEU A 91 -5.91 37.98 -11.77
C LEU A 91 -6.97 38.42 -12.79
N GLU A 92 -7.88 37.54 -13.20
CA GLU A 92 -8.98 37.88 -14.12
C GLU A 92 -9.95 38.89 -13.50
N GLN A 93 -10.23 38.79 -12.20
CA GLN A 93 -11.04 39.78 -11.49
C GLN A 93 -10.36 41.15 -11.41
N GLU A 94 -9.05 41.18 -11.15
CA GLU A 94 -8.29 42.44 -11.15
C GLU A 94 -8.26 43.06 -12.54
N LEU A 95 -8.03 42.26 -13.59
CA LEU A 95 -8.09 42.72 -14.98
C LEU A 95 -9.47 43.32 -15.31
N HIS A 96 -10.56 42.69 -14.86
CA HIS A 96 -11.92 43.15 -15.09
C HIS A 96 -12.28 44.42 -14.30
N LYS A 97 -11.67 44.63 -13.12
CA LYS A 97 -11.78 45.89 -12.38
C LYS A 97 -10.99 47.01 -13.05
N THR A 98 -9.76 46.76 -13.47
CA THR A 98 -8.90 47.76 -14.12
C THR A 98 -9.46 48.18 -15.47
N SER A 99 -9.97 47.24 -16.28
CA SER A 99 -10.66 47.54 -17.54
C SER A 99 -11.96 48.36 -17.32
N GLY A 100 -12.68 48.11 -16.23
CA GLY A 100 -13.89 48.86 -15.87
C GLY A 100 -13.60 50.26 -15.29
N SER A 101 -12.41 50.49 -14.73
CA SER A 101 -11.94 51.82 -14.32
C SER A 101 -11.35 52.61 -15.48
N GLU A 102 -10.63 51.97 -16.41
CA GLU A 102 -10.12 52.64 -17.63
C GLU A 102 -11.26 53.11 -18.54
N GLN A 103 -12.36 52.35 -18.65
CA GLN A 103 -13.56 52.82 -19.38
C GLN A 103 -14.23 54.02 -18.69
N ARG A 104 -14.27 54.06 -17.36
CA ARG A 104 -14.81 55.20 -16.59
C ARG A 104 -13.95 56.46 -16.68
N GLU A 105 -12.63 56.33 -16.87
CA GLU A 105 -11.72 57.46 -17.02
C GLU A 105 -11.65 57.97 -18.47
N SER A 106 -11.91 57.11 -19.48
CA SER A 106 -12.03 57.52 -20.88
C SER A 106 -13.34 58.26 -21.23
N GLU A 107 -14.40 58.08 -20.43
CA GLU A 107 -15.71 58.72 -20.63
C GLU A 107 -15.81 60.12 -19.99
N ASP A 108 -14.79 60.53 -19.20
CA ASP A 108 -14.75 61.80 -18.44
C ASP A 108 -13.79 62.86 -19.04
N CYS A 109 -13.22 62.63 -20.23
CA CYS A 109 -12.47 63.68 -20.92
C CYS A 109 -13.43 64.69 -21.56
N PRO A 110 -13.38 65.98 -21.19
CA PRO A 110 -14.24 66.99 -21.79
C PRO A 110 -13.85 67.18 -23.27
N PRO A 111 -14.81 67.51 -24.16
CA PRO A 111 -14.51 67.74 -25.55
C PRO A 111 -13.50 68.88 -25.68
N GLN A 112 -12.34 68.57 -26.26
CA GLN A 112 -11.40 69.59 -26.70
C GLN A 112 -12.00 70.30 -27.91
N ASN A 113 -12.68 71.40 -27.63
CA ASN A 113 -13.18 72.33 -28.64
C ASN A 113 -11.98 73.16 -29.13
N LEU A 114 -11.67 73.06 -30.42
CA LEU A 114 -10.81 74.00 -31.14
C LEU A 114 -11.66 74.75 -32.17
#